data_AF-A0AAU5LVX3-F1
#
_entry.id   AF-A0AAU5LVX3-F1
#
_cell.length_a   1.000
_cell.length_b   1.000
_cell.length_c   1.000
_cell.angle_alpha   90.00
_cell.angle_beta   90.00
_cell.angle_gamma   90.00
#
_symmetry.space_group_name_H-M   'P 1'
#
loop_
_entity.id
_entity.type
_entity.pdbx_description
1 polymer ?
#
loop_
_entity_poly.entity_id
_entity_poly.type
_entity_poly.pdbx_seq_one_letter_code
_entity_poly.pdbx_strand_id
1 'polypeptide(L)'
;MSDREPTAAERTFYEDLLVRLPELHDWYHEDPDGRPWMIVSRDFVVDRWIRATLRVDYDGQDLRGGWSPASLNWDDGVRAADASIDTNPPDGLSRDGVAPRIAAAIAGQWFAEHIARWGRG
;
A
#
# COMPACT_ATOMS: atom_id res chain seq x y z
N MET A 1 10.01 9.57 -6.47
CA MET A 1 10.58 9.37 -5.12
C MET A 1 10.58 10.70 -4.41
N SER A 2 9.87 10.80 -3.29
CA SER A 2 9.95 11.97 -2.43
C SER A 2 11.18 11.88 -1.52
N ASP A 3 11.90 12.98 -1.36
CA ASP A 3 13.03 13.10 -0.43
C ASP A 3 12.57 13.30 1.03
N ARG A 4 11.27 13.16 1.32
CA ARG A 4 10.71 13.34 2.65
C ARG A 4 11.11 12.17 3.57
N GLU A 5 11.54 12.50 4.79
CA GLU A 5 11.68 11.49 5.82
C GLU A 5 10.31 10.94 6.27
N PRO A 6 10.19 9.62 6.49
CA PRO A 6 8.96 9.04 7.02
C PRO A 6 8.64 9.61 8.41
N THR A 7 7.36 9.87 8.66
CA THR A 7 6.88 10.14 10.01
C THR A 7 7.10 8.92 10.92
N ALA A 8 7.02 9.12 12.24
CA ALA A 8 7.12 8.01 13.19
C ALA A 8 6.04 6.94 12.96
N ALA A 9 4.83 7.36 12.56
CA ALA A 9 3.72 6.46 12.27
C ALA A 9 3.99 5.62 11.02
N GLU A 10 4.38 6.25 9.91
CA GLU A 10 4.71 5.57 8.65
C GLU A 10 5.89 4.62 8.81
N ARG A 11 6.97 5.07 9.49
CA ARG A 11 8.13 4.24 9.79
C ARG A 11 7.75 2.99 10.58
N THR A 12 7.00 3.15 11.66
CA THR A 12 6.55 2.02 12.49
C THR A 12 5.68 1.05 11.69
N PHE A 13 4.77 1.59 10.88
CA PHE A 13 3.89 0.79 10.02
C PHE A 13 4.70 -0.04 9.00
N TYR A 14 5.65 0.59 8.30
CA TYR A 14 6.41 -0.07 7.25
C TYR A 14 7.44 -1.06 7.79
N GLU A 15 8.17 -0.72 8.86
CA GLU A 15 9.13 -1.64 9.49
C GLU A 15 8.43 -2.93 9.98
N ASP A 16 7.26 -2.80 10.63
CA ASP A 16 6.47 -3.97 11.08
C ASP A 16 5.92 -4.78 9.89
N LEU A 17 5.67 -4.16 8.73
CA LEU A 17 5.28 -4.84 7.50
C LEU A 17 6.45 -5.62 6.87
N LEU A 18 7.62 -5.00 6.74
CA LEU A 18 8.80 -5.61 6.13
C LEU A 18 9.30 -6.84 6.90
N VAL A 19 9.12 -6.88 8.22
CA VAL A 19 9.41 -8.09 9.03
C VAL A 19 8.58 -9.29 8.55
N ARG A 20 7.37 -9.06 8.03
CA ARG A 20 6.44 -10.11 7.58
C ARG A 20 6.58 -10.40 6.08
N LEU A 21 6.80 -9.36 5.29
CA LEU A 21 6.81 -9.38 3.83
C LEU A 21 7.95 -8.48 3.32
N PRO A 22 9.20 -9.00 3.22
CA PRO A 22 10.38 -8.20 2.87
C PRO A 22 10.41 -7.69 1.42
N GLU A 23 9.53 -8.19 0.56
CA GLU A 23 9.43 -7.83 -0.86
C GLU A 23 8.50 -6.64 -1.15
N LEU A 24 8.00 -5.97 -0.11
CA LEU A 24 7.20 -4.76 -0.26
C LEU A 24 8.09 -3.55 -0.53
N HIS A 25 7.51 -2.56 -1.20
CA HIS A 25 8.16 -1.30 -1.53
C HIS A 25 7.37 -0.14 -0.93
N ASP A 26 8.05 0.93 -0.54
CA ASP A 26 7.46 2.15 0.03
C ASP A 26 7.69 3.39 -0.86
N TRP A 27 6.69 4.27 -0.86
CA TRP A 27 6.78 5.60 -1.46
C TRP A 27 6.12 6.61 -0.52
N TYR A 28 6.78 7.74 -0.28
CA TYR A 28 6.29 8.78 0.61
C TYR A 28 5.75 9.96 -0.18
N HIS A 29 4.64 10.50 0.30
CA HIS A 29 3.89 11.59 -0.32
C HIS A 29 3.43 12.59 0.73
N GLU A 30 2.87 13.68 0.23
CA GLU A 30 2.22 14.73 1.00
C GLU A 30 1.02 15.24 0.18
N ASP A 31 -0.12 15.40 0.84
CA ASP A 31 -1.28 16.04 0.22
C ASP A 31 -1.03 17.55 0.04
N PRO A 32 -1.81 18.26 -0.80
CA PRO A 32 -1.65 19.71 -0.99
C PRO A 32 -1.77 20.56 0.29
N ASP A 33 -2.39 20.04 1.34
CA ASP A 33 -2.54 20.70 2.64
C ASP A 33 -1.42 20.35 3.64
N GLY A 34 -0.41 19.60 3.21
CA GLY A 34 0.76 19.24 4.03
C GLY A 34 0.60 17.95 4.81
N ARG A 35 -0.48 17.17 4.61
CA ARG A 35 -0.65 15.90 5.32
C ARG A 35 0.23 14.80 4.70
N PRO A 36 1.14 14.19 5.48
CA PRO A 36 1.98 13.11 4.98
C PRO A 36 1.15 11.85 4.78
N TRP A 37 1.50 11.09 3.76
CA TRP A 37 1.03 9.72 3.58
C TRP A 37 2.07 8.90 2.83
N MET A 38 1.87 7.59 2.80
CA MET A 38 2.72 6.67 2.09
C MET A 38 1.91 5.64 1.30
N ILE A 39 2.53 5.14 0.24
CA ILE A 39 2.14 3.94 -0.46
C ILE A 39 3.06 2.81 0.01
N VAL A 40 2.47 1.65 0.28
CA VAL A 40 3.17 0.37 0.30
C VAL A 40 2.61 -0.48 -0.83
N SER A 41 3.47 -1.13 -1.61
CA SER A 41 3.02 -1.90 -2.76
C SER A 41 3.85 -3.16 -3.01
N ARG A 42 3.31 -4.01 -3.87
CA ARG A 42 3.98 -5.18 -4.42
C ARG A 42 3.63 -5.36 -5.89
N ASP A 43 4.66 -5.45 -6.72
CA ASP A 43 4.51 -5.81 -8.11
C ASP A 43 4.50 -7.33 -8.33
N PHE A 44 3.67 -7.77 -9.27
CA PHE A 44 3.61 -9.13 -9.77
C PHE A 44 4.18 -9.15 -11.18
N VAL A 45 5.40 -9.67 -11.33
CA VAL A 45 6.14 -9.64 -12.61
C VAL A 45 6.07 -10.99 -13.32
N VAL A 46 5.71 -10.98 -14.61
CA VAL A 46 5.73 -12.15 -15.49
C VAL A 46 6.44 -11.76 -16.79
N ASP A 47 7.42 -12.56 -17.22
CA ASP A 47 8.23 -12.30 -18.42
C ASP A 47 8.85 -10.89 -18.47
N ARG A 48 9.27 -10.36 -17.30
CA ARG A 48 9.82 -9.00 -17.10
C ARG A 48 8.80 -7.86 -17.20
N TRP A 49 7.51 -8.16 -17.28
CA TRP A 49 6.44 -7.17 -17.29
C TRP A 49 5.67 -7.20 -15.97
N ILE A 50 5.37 -6.03 -15.41
CA ILE A 50 4.44 -5.91 -14.29
C ILE A 50 3.04 -6.25 -14.83
N ARG A 51 2.43 -7.31 -14.28
CA ARG A 51 1.08 -7.77 -14.64
C ARG A 51 0.02 -7.18 -13.73
N ALA A 52 0.36 -6.96 -12.47
CA ALA A 52 -0.51 -6.39 -11.47
C ALA A 52 0.35 -5.77 -10.37
N THR A 53 -0.22 -4.79 -9.67
CA THR A 53 0.40 -4.19 -8.49
C THR A 53 -0.65 -4.14 -7.38
N LEU A 54 -0.36 -4.76 -6.24
CA LEU A 54 -1.12 -4.54 -5.02
C LEU A 54 -0.60 -3.28 -4.35
N ARG A 55 -1.52 -2.49 -3.81
CA ARG A 55 -1.20 -1.20 -3.21
C ARG A 55 -2.03 -0.98 -1.94
N VAL A 56 -1.40 -0.38 -0.94
CA VAL A 56 -2.03 0.16 0.27
C VAL A 56 -1.50 1.57 0.51
N ASP A 57 -2.41 2.50 0.70
CA ASP A 57 -2.16 3.84 1.19
C ASP A 57 -2.32 3.88 2.71
N TYR A 58 -1.43 4.60 3.38
CA TYR A 58 -1.49 4.84 4.81
C TYR A 58 -1.08 6.28 5.13
N ASP A 59 -1.89 6.99 5.92
CA ASP A 59 -1.65 8.39 6.32
C ASP A 59 -1.34 8.57 7.81
N GLY A 60 -1.07 7.47 8.52
CA GLY A 60 -0.90 7.48 9.97
C GLY A 60 -2.16 7.11 10.74
N GLN A 61 -3.33 7.05 10.10
CA GLN A 61 -4.60 6.65 10.73
C GLN A 61 -5.40 5.66 9.90
N ASP A 62 -5.52 5.90 8.60
CA ASP A 62 -6.44 5.18 7.73
C ASP A 62 -5.69 4.35 6.70
N LEU A 63 -6.23 3.18 6.38
CA LEU A 63 -5.75 2.28 5.34
C LEU A 63 -6.72 2.25 4.18
N ARG A 64 -6.20 2.41 2.96
CA ARG A 64 -6.95 2.23 1.71
C ARG A 64 -6.12 1.38 0.76
N GLY A 65 -6.58 0.20 0.39
CA GLY A 65 -5.80 -0.70 -0.46
C GLY A 65 -6.65 -1.43 -1.49
N GLY A 66 -5.99 -1.93 -2.52
CA GLY A 66 -6.59 -2.63 -3.64
C GLY A 66 -5.57 -2.91 -4.74
N TRP A 67 -6.06 -3.27 -5.91
CA TRP A 67 -5.24 -3.45 -7.10
C TRP A 67 -5.10 -2.11 -7.84
N SER A 68 -3.86 -1.68 -8.08
CA SER A 68 -3.59 -0.48 -8.87
C SER A 68 -3.93 -0.72 -10.34
N PRO A 69 -4.75 0.14 -10.97
CA PRO A 69 -5.10 0.00 -12.39
C PRO A 69 -3.96 0.42 -13.34
N ALA A 70 -2.98 1.19 -12.84
CA ALA A 70 -1.89 1.75 -13.64
C ALA A 70 -0.51 1.20 -13.25
N SER A 71 -0.46 0.22 -12.33
CA SER A 71 0.78 -0.36 -11.81
C SER A 71 1.78 0.69 -11.35
N LEU A 72 1.31 1.71 -10.62
CA LEU A 72 2.09 2.83 -10.10
C LEU A 72 2.74 3.74 -11.15
N ASN A 73 2.54 3.51 -12.45
CA ASN A 73 3.13 4.38 -13.47
C ASN A 73 2.51 5.77 -13.46
N TRP A 74 1.20 5.86 -13.24
CA TRP A 74 0.43 7.12 -13.29
C TRP A 74 -0.37 7.40 -12.02
N ASP A 75 -0.34 6.49 -11.04
CA ASP A 75 -1.08 6.62 -9.79
C ASP A 75 -0.20 6.73 -8.54
N ASP A 76 1.13 6.70 -8.65
CA ASP A 76 2.04 6.81 -7.50
C ASP A 76 1.91 8.15 -6.75
N GLY A 77 1.47 9.23 -7.40
CA GLY A 77 1.31 10.54 -6.77
C GLY A 77 -0.10 10.89 -6.25
N VAL A 78 -1.06 9.96 -6.33
CA VAL A 78 -2.49 10.24 -6.03
C VAL A 78 -3.06 9.20 -5.08
N ARG A 79 -3.93 9.61 -4.14
CA ARG A 79 -4.58 8.72 -3.18
C ARG A 79 -5.39 7.62 -3.87
N ALA A 80 -5.61 6.48 -3.21
CA ALA A 80 -6.29 5.31 -3.76
C ALA A 80 -7.69 5.63 -4.33
N ALA A 81 -8.46 6.51 -3.66
CA ALA A 81 -9.76 6.95 -4.13
C ALA A 81 -9.67 7.71 -5.47
N ASP A 82 -8.69 8.60 -5.59
CA ASP A 82 -8.44 9.38 -6.81
C ASP A 82 -7.79 8.54 -7.92
N ALA A 83 -7.04 7.49 -7.53
CA ALA A 83 -6.46 6.49 -8.41
C ALA A 83 -7.48 5.48 -8.97
N SER A 84 -8.77 5.62 -8.64
CA SER A 84 -9.83 4.66 -9.01
C SER A 84 -9.55 3.22 -8.53
N ILE A 85 -8.86 3.07 -7.40
CA ILE A 85 -8.64 1.77 -6.77
C ILE A 85 -9.90 1.37 -6.01
N ASP A 86 -10.42 0.18 -6.27
CA ASP A 86 -11.53 -0.38 -5.49
C ASP A 86 -11.03 -0.83 -4.11
N THR A 87 -11.48 -0.13 -3.06
CA THR A 87 -11.12 -0.39 -1.67
C THR A 87 -12.14 -1.27 -0.94
N ASN A 88 -13.18 -1.73 -1.64
CA ASN A 88 -14.22 -2.57 -1.06
C ASN A 88 -13.79 -4.05 -1.01
N PRO A 89 -14.14 -4.79 0.07
CA PRO A 89 -13.99 -6.23 0.09
C PRO A 89 -14.74 -6.91 -1.06
N PRO A 90 -14.27 -8.07 -1.57
CA PRO A 90 -13.23 -8.92 -0.95
C PRO A 90 -11.79 -8.57 -1.36
N ASP A 91 -11.60 -7.82 -2.44
CA ASP A 91 -10.27 -7.57 -3.00
C ASP A 91 -9.64 -6.28 -2.46
N GLY A 92 -10.45 -5.31 -2.07
CA GLY A 92 -9.99 -4.06 -1.46
C GLY A 92 -9.84 -4.12 0.06
N LEU A 93 -9.18 -3.10 0.59
CA LEU A 93 -8.95 -2.87 2.01
C LEU A 93 -9.40 -1.45 2.38
N SER A 94 -10.26 -1.31 3.37
CA SER A 94 -10.62 -0.01 3.95
C SER A 94 -10.77 -0.11 5.46
N ARG A 95 -9.93 0.60 6.21
CA ARG A 95 -9.97 0.66 7.68
C ARG A 95 -9.64 2.07 8.16
N ASP A 96 -10.33 2.52 9.19
CA ASP A 96 -10.19 3.88 9.72
C ASP A 96 -9.68 3.86 11.16
N GLY A 97 -8.92 4.88 11.54
CA GLY A 97 -8.51 5.13 12.93
C GLY A 97 -7.69 4.00 13.56
N VAL A 98 -6.80 3.38 12.78
CA VAL A 98 -6.01 2.22 13.18
C VAL A 98 -4.59 2.64 13.57
N ALA A 99 -4.14 2.24 14.77
CA ALA A 99 -2.77 2.49 15.20
C ALA A 99 -1.72 1.81 14.29
N PRO A 100 -0.53 2.38 14.10
CA PRO A 100 0.45 1.91 13.09
C PRO A 100 0.76 0.41 13.11
N ARG A 101 0.99 -0.17 14.29
CA ARG A 101 1.31 -1.61 14.42
C ARG A 101 0.14 -2.52 14.05
N ILE A 102 -1.08 -2.09 14.38
CA ILE A 102 -2.31 -2.81 14.03
C ILE A 102 -2.58 -2.66 12.54
N ALA A 103 -2.38 -1.46 11.98
CA ALA A 103 -2.47 -1.19 10.56
C ALA A 103 -1.50 -2.11 9.78
N ALA A 104 -0.26 -2.23 10.23
CA ALA A 104 0.73 -3.12 9.64
C ALA A 104 0.32 -4.60 9.68
N ALA A 105 -0.32 -5.04 10.77
CA ALA A 105 -0.83 -6.41 10.89
C ALA A 105 -1.96 -6.68 9.89
N ILE A 106 -2.91 -5.75 9.77
CA ILE A 106 -4.04 -5.85 8.84
C ILE A 106 -3.54 -5.84 7.40
N ALA A 107 -2.72 -4.86 7.02
CA ALA A 107 -2.16 -4.76 5.68
C ALA A 107 -1.31 -6.00 5.35
N GLY A 108 -0.50 -6.49 6.29
CA GLY A 108 0.34 -7.67 6.09
C GLY A 108 -0.48 -8.93 5.84
N GLN A 109 -1.56 -9.14 6.59
CA GLN A 109 -2.49 -10.24 6.33
C GLN A 109 -3.13 -10.10 4.95
N TRP A 110 -3.63 -8.91 4.62
CA TRP A 110 -4.29 -8.65 3.34
C TRP A 110 -3.35 -8.90 2.15
N PHE A 111 -2.10 -8.40 2.20
CA PHE A 111 -1.09 -8.69 1.19
C PHE A 111 -0.85 -10.20 1.08
N ALA A 112 -0.57 -10.89 2.19
CA ALA A 112 -0.23 -12.31 2.18
C ALA A 112 -1.34 -13.16 1.52
N GLU A 113 -2.61 -12.87 1.82
CA GLU A 113 -3.76 -13.54 1.20
C GLU A 113 -3.81 -13.34 -0.31
N HIS A 114 -3.60 -12.10 -0.78
CA HIS A 114 -3.63 -11.77 -2.21
C HIS A 114 -2.45 -12.35 -2.98
N ILE A 115 -1.25 -12.30 -2.39
CA ILE A 115 -0.03 -12.92 -2.93
C ILE A 115 -0.24 -14.42 -3.10
N ALA A 116 -0.74 -15.09 -2.06
CA ALA A 116 -1.00 -16.52 -2.09
C ALA A 116 -2.07 -16.91 -3.12
N ARG A 117 -3.09 -16.05 -3.30
CA ARG A 117 -4.12 -16.25 -4.32
C ARG A 117 -3.59 -16.09 -5.74
N TRP A 118 -2.75 -15.08 -5.99
CA TRP A 118 -2.10 -14.87 -7.28
C TRP A 118 -1.23 -16.06 -7.70
N GLY A 119 -0.43 -16.61 -6.77
CA GLY A 119 0.44 -17.75 -7.05
C GLY A 119 -0.27 -19.08 -7.34
N ARG A 120 -1.61 -19.15 -7.19
CA ARG A 120 -2.42 -20.33 -7.53
C ARG A 120 -3.09 -20.22 -8.91
N GLY A 121 -3.05 -19.05 -9.53
CA GLY A 121 -3.71 -18.75 -10.82
C GLY A 121 -2.82 -19.01 -12.03
#